data_AF-A0A953A1B3-F1
#
_entry.id   AF-A0A953A1B3-F1
#
_cell.length_a   1.000
_cell.length_b   1.000
_cell.length_c   1.000
_cell.angle_alpha   90.00
_cell.angle_beta   90.00
_cell.angle_gamma   90.00
#
_symmetry.space_group_name_H-M   'P 1'
#
loop_
_entity.id
_entity.type
_entity.pdbx_description
1 polymer ?
#
loop_
_entity_poly.entity_id
_entity_poly.type
_entity_poly.pdbx_seq_one_letter_code
_entity_poly.pdbx_strand_id
1 'polypeptide(L)'
;MGLSYHWSIRAPAAVPAAELADFLANVEGDAKLLGFAPTIVVNGPFDTPERREFARRVARPLTVEDPRLRDVVLAPGSCWSHDLREGCCRLAPEHGVLLVVTDQRGRETVFGFLRYPRFITKSDGAVVMETPGGGDWRSGSFVDCPDHRYRAIIRRFAAAGFVEDEKDEFAPPERGA
;
A
#
# COMPACT_ATOMS: atom_id res chain seq x y z
N MET A 1 -13.67 18.39 -10.98
CA MET A 1 -12.56 17.42 -10.85
C MET A 1 -11.32 18.23 -10.48
N GLY A 2 -10.70 17.95 -9.34
CA GLY A 2 -9.48 18.61 -8.89
C GLY A 2 -8.24 17.83 -9.36
N LEU A 3 -7.07 18.47 -9.29
CA LEU A 3 -5.79 17.82 -9.57
C LEU A 3 -5.40 16.91 -8.39
N SER A 4 -4.71 15.83 -8.68
CA SER A 4 -4.26 14.84 -7.69
C SER A 4 -2.79 14.47 -7.89
N TYR A 5 -2.14 14.01 -6.82
CA TYR A 5 -0.80 13.43 -6.84
C TYR A 5 -0.87 11.97 -6.49
N HIS A 6 -0.51 11.10 -7.43
CA HIS A 6 -0.59 9.65 -7.31
C HIS A 6 0.81 9.03 -7.23
N TRP A 7 0.93 7.96 -6.46
CA TRP A 7 2.15 7.16 -6.40
C TRP A 7 1.84 5.68 -6.19
N SER A 8 2.74 4.83 -6.65
CA SER A 8 2.81 3.42 -6.29
C SER A 8 4.23 3.06 -5.83
N ILE A 9 4.29 2.20 -4.82
CA ILE A 9 5.53 1.78 -4.17
C ILE A 9 5.61 0.25 -4.28
N ARG A 10 6.80 -0.25 -4.58
CA ARG A 10 7.11 -1.68 -4.63
C ARG A 10 8.47 -1.97 -3.99
N ALA A 11 8.54 -3.06 -3.24
CA ALA A 11 9.80 -3.67 -2.85
C ALA A 11 9.74 -5.20 -3.07
N PRO A 12 10.86 -5.85 -3.46
CA PRO A 12 10.89 -7.30 -3.65
C PRO A 12 10.49 -8.07 -2.39
N ALA A 13 9.82 -9.21 -2.56
CA ALA A 13 9.42 -10.11 -1.47
C ALA A 13 10.58 -10.59 -0.56
N ALA A 14 11.81 -10.52 -1.07
CA ALA A 14 13.05 -10.88 -0.37
C ALA A 14 13.48 -9.83 0.66
N VAL A 15 13.04 -8.57 0.53
CA VAL A 15 13.41 -7.50 1.48
C VAL A 15 12.71 -7.77 2.82
N PRO A 16 13.46 -7.89 3.92
CA PRO A 16 12.88 -8.11 5.24
C PRO A 16 12.04 -6.92 5.72
N ALA A 17 10.96 -7.21 6.44
CA ALA A 17 10.11 -6.17 7.03
C ALA A 17 10.89 -5.23 7.98
N ALA A 18 11.93 -5.74 8.66
CA ALA A 18 12.78 -4.96 9.54
C ALA A 18 13.57 -3.88 8.77
N GLU A 19 14.14 -4.22 7.62
CA GLU A 19 14.88 -3.27 6.77
C GLU A 19 13.96 -2.16 6.24
N LEU A 20 12.75 -2.54 5.82
CA LEU A 20 11.74 -1.55 5.41
C LEU A 20 11.33 -0.65 6.58
N ALA A 21 11.26 -1.18 7.80
CA ALA A 21 10.90 -0.40 8.98
C ALA A 21 12.03 0.57 9.38
N ASP A 22 13.29 0.15 9.30
CA ASP A 22 14.45 1.02 9.50
C ASP A 22 14.50 2.14 8.45
N PHE A 23 14.19 1.82 7.19
CA PHE A 23 14.02 2.82 6.15
C PHE A 23 12.90 3.82 6.51
N LEU A 24 11.72 3.34 6.90
CA LEU A 24 10.60 4.24 7.27
C LEU A 24 10.88 5.06 8.52
N ALA A 25 11.66 4.55 9.49
CA ALA A 25 12.07 5.32 10.67
C ALA A 25 12.96 6.52 10.28
N ASN A 26 13.85 6.33 9.29
CA ASN A 26 14.64 7.43 8.73
C ASN A 26 13.74 8.46 8.00
N VAL A 27 12.80 7.98 7.18
CA VAL A 27 11.83 8.85 6.49
C VAL A 27 10.91 9.57 7.49
N GLU A 28 10.58 8.96 8.63
CA GLU A 28 9.82 9.60 9.71
C GLU A 28 10.57 10.81 10.29
N GLY A 29 11.89 10.70 10.46
CA GLY A 29 12.74 11.82 10.87
C GLY A 29 12.61 13.00 9.89
N ASP A 30 12.69 12.73 8.59
CA ASP A 30 12.49 13.73 7.55
C ASP A 30 11.06 14.31 7.57
N ALA A 31 10.05 13.47 7.79
CA ALA A 31 8.65 13.90 7.88
C ALA A 31 8.42 14.88 9.04
N LYS A 32 9.02 14.61 10.21
CA LYS A 32 8.98 15.52 11.36
C LYS A 32 9.62 16.87 11.04
N LEU A 33 10.76 16.87 10.36
CA LEU A 33 11.45 18.10 9.93
C LEU A 33 10.62 18.91 8.91
N LEU A 34 9.85 18.23 8.06
CA LEU A 34 8.89 18.85 7.15
C LEU A 34 7.62 19.38 7.86
N GLY A 35 7.49 19.17 9.16
CA GLY A 35 6.37 19.65 9.97
C GLY A 35 5.11 18.79 9.88
N PHE A 36 5.25 17.50 9.56
CA PHE A 36 4.19 16.53 9.84
C PHE A 36 4.19 16.19 11.35
N ALA A 37 3.01 16.22 11.98
CA ALA A 37 2.83 15.87 13.38
C ALA A 37 1.35 15.56 13.69
N PRO A 38 1.03 14.42 14.34
CA PRO A 38 1.94 13.32 14.70
C PRO A 38 2.45 12.53 13.48
N THR A 39 3.50 11.73 13.73
CA THR A 39 4.00 10.70 12.81
C THR A 39 4.16 9.40 13.57
N ILE A 40 3.94 8.26 12.91
CA ILE A 40 4.15 6.94 13.52
C ILE A 40 4.56 5.92 12.45
N VAL A 41 5.55 5.11 12.79
CA VAL A 41 5.92 3.91 12.02
C VAL A 41 5.29 2.69 12.66
N VAL A 42 4.59 1.89 11.85
CA VAL A 42 3.93 0.64 12.24
C VAL A 42 4.53 -0.49 11.44
N ASN A 43 4.98 -1.54 12.12
CA ASN A 43 5.46 -2.78 11.49
C ASN A 43 4.78 -3.97 12.19
N GLY A 44 3.97 -4.72 11.45
CA GLY A 44 3.39 -5.94 12.00
C GLY A 44 2.41 -6.66 11.08
N PRO A 45 2.04 -7.90 11.47
CA PRO A 45 1.02 -8.68 10.79
C PRO A 45 -0.39 -8.14 11.07
N PHE A 46 -1.34 -8.44 10.19
CA PHE A 46 -2.77 -8.16 10.34
C PHE A 46 -3.54 -9.44 10.74
N ASP A 47 -3.09 -10.05 11.84
CA ASP A 47 -3.53 -11.36 12.33
C ASP A 47 -4.74 -11.30 13.27
N THR A 48 -4.93 -10.21 14.02
CA THR A 48 -6.10 -10.03 14.90
C THR A 48 -7.23 -9.23 14.22
N PRO A 49 -8.49 -9.34 14.68
CA PRO A 49 -9.60 -8.53 14.18
C PRO A 49 -9.31 -7.03 14.19
N GLU A 50 -8.75 -6.49 15.27
CA GLU A 50 -8.45 -5.05 15.43
C GLU A 50 -7.38 -4.60 14.43
N ARG A 51 -6.36 -5.44 14.20
CA ARG A 51 -5.31 -5.16 13.21
C ARG A 51 -5.83 -5.22 11.78
N ARG A 52 -6.79 -6.11 11.50
CA ARG A 52 -7.48 -6.18 10.20
C ARG A 52 -8.40 -4.99 9.96
N GLU A 53 -9.08 -4.50 10.98
CA GLU A 53 -9.86 -3.26 10.90
C GLU A 53 -8.95 -2.06 10.63
N PHE A 54 -7.81 -1.99 11.33
CA PHE A 54 -6.79 -0.99 11.04
C PHE A 54 -6.32 -1.07 9.58
N ALA A 55 -5.98 -2.27 9.09
CA ALA A 55 -5.57 -2.50 7.71
C ALA A 55 -6.63 -2.01 6.71
N ARG A 56 -7.92 -2.28 6.95
CA ARG A 56 -9.02 -1.80 6.09
C ARG A 56 -9.07 -0.27 5.96
N ARG A 57 -8.63 0.46 6.99
CA ARG A 57 -8.62 1.93 6.99
C ARG A 57 -7.40 2.49 6.26
N VAL A 58 -6.24 1.85 6.37
CA VAL A 58 -4.95 2.41 5.91
C VAL A 58 -4.45 1.82 4.59
N ALA A 59 -4.89 0.62 4.24
CA ALA A 59 -4.46 -0.08 3.04
C ALA A 59 -5.50 0.05 1.93
N ARG A 60 -5.01 0.11 0.69
CA ARG A 60 -5.84 -0.18 -0.47
C ARG A 60 -5.87 -1.69 -0.70
N PRO A 61 -6.98 -2.28 -1.13
CA PRO A 61 -6.99 -3.69 -1.49
C PRO A 61 -6.18 -3.92 -2.76
N LEU A 62 -5.57 -5.11 -2.87
CA LEU A 62 -5.09 -5.60 -4.15
C LEU A 62 -6.25 -6.28 -4.88
N THR A 63 -6.72 -5.65 -5.96
CA THR A 63 -7.74 -6.23 -6.83
C THR A 63 -7.10 -7.28 -7.73
N VAL A 64 -7.66 -8.49 -7.72
CA VAL A 64 -7.28 -9.60 -8.59
C VAL A 64 -8.51 -10.01 -9.37
N GLU A 65 -8.40 -9.99 -10.70
CA GLU A 65 -9.44 -10.44 -11.62
C GLU A 65 -8.90 -11.65 -12.37
N ASP A 66 -9.52 -12.81 -12.17
CA ASP A 66 -9.11 -14.06 -12.80
C ASP A 66 -10.31 -15.02 -12.92
N PRO A 67 -10.54 -15.65 -14.09
CA PRO A 67 -11.62 -16.61 -14.27
C PRO A 67 -11.62 -17.77 -13.27
N ARG A 68 -10.45 -18.16 -12.73
CA ARG A 68 -10.31 -19.22 -11.71
C ARG A 68 -10.93 -18.86 -10.37
N LEU A 69 -11.24 -17.59 -10.14
CA LEU A 69 -11.90 -17.11 -8.93
C LEU A 69 -13.43 -17.23 -8.99
N ARG A 70 -14.00 -17.67 -10.12
CA ARG A 70 -15.45 -17.85 -10.25
C ARG A 70 -15.93 -19.11 -9.52
N ASP A 71 -17.08 -19.01 -8.86
CA ASP A 71 -17.70 -20.11 -8.10
C ASP A 71 -16.79 -20.73 -7.02
N VAL A 72 -15.76 -20.01 -6.57
CA VAL A 72 -14.83 -20.47 -5.53
C VAL A 72 -15.14 -19.83 -4.18
N VAL A 73 -15.21 -20.61 -3.11
CA VAL A 73 -15.27 -20.06 -1.75
C VAL A 73 -13.85 -19.87 -1.22
N LEU A 74 -13.42 -18.62 -1.07
CA LEU A 74 -12.11 -18.26 -0.51
C LEU A 74 -12.05 -18.40 1.01
N ALA A 75 -10.84 -18.56 1.54
CA ALA A 75 -10.61 -18.66 2.97
C ALA A 75 -11.11 -17.40 3.73
N PRO A 76 -11.70 -17.53 4.94
CA PRO A 76 -12.11 -16.38 5.73
C PRO A 76 -10.95 -15.43 6.02
N GLY A 77 -11.14 -14.14 5.74
CA GLY A 77 -10.15 -13.10 6.00
C GLY A 77 -9.06 -12.94 4.93
N SER A 78 -8.99 -13.80 3.91
CA SER A 78 -8.03 -13.66 2.81
C SER A 78 -8.37 -12.53 1.83
N CYS A 79 -9.65 -12.16 1.76
CA CYS A 79 -10.14 -11.06 0.94
C CYS A 79 -11.15 -10.20 1.70
N TRP A 80 -11.21 -8.92 1.34
CA TRP A 80 -12.22 -7.98 1.83
C TRP A 80 -13.55 -8.10 1.09
N SER A 81 -13.51 -8.48 -0.17
CA SER A 81 -14.69 -8.75 -1.00
C SER A 81 -14.33 -9.72 -2.13
N HIS A 82 -15.30 -10.52 -2.56
CA HIS A 82 -15.17 -11.45 -3.67
C HIS A 82 -16.46 -11.50 -4.48
N ASP A 83 -16.36 -11.16 -5.76
CA ASP A 83 -17.39 -11.37 -6.76
C ASP A 83 -17.20 -12.74 -7.43
N LEU A 84 -18.07 -13.67 -7.06
CA LEU A 84 -18.08 -15.05 -7.56
C LEU A 84 -18.47 -15.15 -9.04
N ARG A 85 -19.18 -14.15 -9.57
CA ARG A 85 -19.72 -14.17 -10.93
C ARG A 85 -18.68 -13.67 -11.92
N GLU A 86 -18.07 -12.53 -11.60
CA GLU A 86 -17.04 -11.93 -12.46
C GLU A 86 -15.69 -12.61 -12.28
N GLY A 87 -15.41 -13.18 -11.10
CA GLY A 87 -14.11 -13.73 -10.74
C GLY A 87 -13.15 -12.65 -10.26
N CYS A 88 -13.66 -11.70 -9.47
CA CYS A 88 -12.89 -10.56 -8.96
C CYS A 88 -12.80 -10.63 -7.44
N CYS A 89 -11.60 -10.59 -6.86
CA CYS A 89 -11.43 -10.49 -5.41
C CYS A 89 -10.55 -9.30 -5.03
N ARG A 90 -10.82 -8.73 -3.85
CA ARG A 90 -10.01 -7.68 -3.23
C ARG A 90 -9.26 -8.29 -2.07
N LEU A 91 -7.99 -8.62 -2.28
CA LEU A 91 -7.18 -9.29 -1.26
C LEU A 91 -6.90 -8.35 -0.09
N ALA A 92 -6.94 -8.93 1.11
CA ALA A 92 -6.51 -8.27 2.32
C ALA A 92 -4.98 -8.40 2.45
N PRO A 93 -4.25 -7.37 2.89
CA PRO A 93 -2.85 -7.53 3.25
C PRO A 93 -2.72 -8.39 4.52
N GLU A 94 -1.61 -9.12 4.63
CA GLU A 94 -1.25 -9.94 5.80
C GLU A 94 -0.24 -9.24 6.70
N HIS A 95 0.56 -8.31 6.15
CA HIS A 95 1.59 -7.57 6.88
C HIS A 95 1.69 -6.15 6.34
N GLY A 96 1.91 -5.18 7.22
CA GLY A 96 2.20 -3.80 6.83
C GLY A 96 3.47 -3.27 7.50
N VAL A 97 4.26 -2.53 6.73
CA VAL A 97 5.33 -1.65 7.21
C VAL A 97 4.98 -0.26 6.72
N LEU A 98 4.40 0.55 7.60
CA LEU A 98 3.69 1.78 7.26
C LEU A 98 4.22 2.98 8.04
N LEU A 99 4.30 4.12 7.38
CA LEU A 99 4.51 5.43 7.96
C LEU A 99 3.20 6.19 7.83
N VAL A 100 2.58 6.51 8.95
CA VAL A 100 1.41 7.39 9.00
C VAL A 100 1.88 8.78 9.39
N VAL A 101 1.54 9.78 8.57
CA VAL A 101 1.84 11.19 8.83
C VAL A 101 0.54 11.99 8.89
N THR A 102 0.51 12.98 9.76
CA THR A 102 -0.62 13.92 9.86
C THR A 102 -0.16 15.32 9.48
N ASP A 103 -0.87 15.95 8.55
CA ASP A 103 -0.59 17.33 8.17
C ASP A 103 -1.18 18.34 9.16
N GLN A 104 -0.86 19.63 8.95
CA GLN A 104 -1.34 20.73 9.80
C GLN A 104 -2.87 20.90 9.78
N ARG A 105 -3.57 20.25 8.85
CA ARG A 105 -5.03 20.25 8.76
C ARG A 105 -5.65 19.03 9.45
N GLY A 106 -4.83 18.22 10.13
CA GLY A 106 -5.26 17.00 10.79
C GLY A 106 -5.53 15.84 9.83
N ARG A 107 -5.05 15.90 8.57
CA ARG A 107 -5.28 14.85 7.59
C ARG A 107 -4.20 13.79 7.67
N GLU A 108 -4.61 12.55 7.86
CA GLU A 108 -3.72 11.40 7.86
C GLU A 108 -3.41 10.98 6.41
N THR A 109 -2.14 10.71 6.13
CA THR A 109 -1.68 10.07 4.90
C THR A 109 -0.73 8.94 5.25
N VAL A 110 -0.83 7.84 4.51
CA VAL A 110 -0.08 6.61 4.76
C VAL A 110 0.89 6.35 3.61
N PHE A 111 2.14 6.10 3.97
CA PHE A 111 3.21 5.67 3.07
C PHE A 111 3.73 4.31 3.52
N GLY A 112 4.30 3.53 2.62
CA GLY A 112 5.00 2.30 3.00
C GLY A 112 4.61 1.09 2.17
N PHE A 113 4.63 -0.06 2.80
CA PHE A 113 4.71 -1.36 2.16
C PHE A 113 3.66 -2.29 2.75
N LEU A 114 2.84 -2.89 1.89
CA LEU A 114 1.88 -3.91 2.30
C LEU A 114 2.24 -5.21 1.61
N ARG A 115 2.18 -6.30 2.36
CA ARG A 115 2.35 -7.64 1.84
C ARG A 115 1.01 -8.34 1.78
N TYR A 116 0.71 -8.91 0.61
CA TYR A 116 -0.48 -9.70 0.38
C TYR A 116 -0.15 -11.19 0.44
N PRO A 117 -1.16 -12.06 0.66
CA PRO A 117 -0.96 -13.50 0.62
C PRO A 117 -0.26 -13.89 -0.67
N ARG A 118 0.77 -14.73 -0.58
CA ARG A 118 1.47 -15.21 -1.78
C ARG A 118 0.55 -16.06 -2.66
N PHE A 119 -0.34 -16.82 -2.04
CA PHE A 119 -1.30 -17.69 -2.73
C PHE A 119 -2.72 -17.31 -2.34
N ILE A 120 -3.61 -17.37 -3.32
CA ILE A 120 -5.05 -17.30 -3.10
C ILE A 120 -5.54 -18.72 -2.86
N THR A 121 -6.08 -18.97 -1.67
CA THR A 121 -6.51 -20.31 -1.25
C THR A 121 -8.02 -20.37 -1.04
N LYS A 122 -8.57 -21.56 -1.28
CA LYS A 122 -9.93 -21.94 -0.92
C LYS A 122 -10.10 -22.09 0.59
N SER A 123 -11.34 -22.18 1.05
CA SER A 123 -11.68 -22.46 2.45
C SER A 123 -11.17 -23.83 2.96
N ASP A 124 -10.93 -24.79 2.07
CA ASP A 124 -10.34 -26.10 2.38
C ASP A 124 -8.79 -26.10 2.37
N GLY A 125 -8.17 -24.94 2.10
CA GLY A 125 -6.71 -24.78 2.03
C GLY A 125 -6.10 -25.07 0.65
N ALA A 126 -6.89 -25.51 -0.34
CA ALA A 126 -6.37 -25.75 -1.68
C ALA A 126 -5.99 -24.43 -2.38
N VAL A 127 -4.82 -24.40 -3.03
CA VAL A 127 -4.35 -23.24 -3.79
C VAL A 127 -5.15 -23.10 -5.08
N VAL A 128 -5.72 -21.91 -5.29
CA VAL A 128 -6.39 -21.53 -6.55
C VAL A 128 -5.36 -21.00 -7.54
N MET A 129 -4.53 -20.07 -7.08
CA MET A 129 -3.49 -19.42 -7.88
C MET A 129 -2.46 -18.69 -7.00
N GLU A 130 -1.32 -18.34 -7.59
CA GLU A 130 -0.39 -17.36 -7.01
C GLU A 130 -0.92 -15.94 -7.20
N THR A 131 -0.76 -15.10 -6.18
CA THR A 131 -1.16 -13.69 -6.21
C THR A 131 -0.26 -12.92 -7.19
N PRO A 132 -0.82 -12.02 -8.02
CA PRO A 132 -0.02 -11.17 -8.90
C PRO A 132 1.08 -10.41 -8.13
N GLY A 133 2.34 -10.58 -8.56
CA GLY A 133 3.50 -10.02 -7.87
C GLY A 133 4.15 -10.93 -6.83
N GLY A 134 3.72 -12.19 -6.68
CA GLY A 134 4.50 -13.23 -6.01
C GLY A 134 4.79 -12.99 -4.52
N GLY A 135 3.98 -12.16 -3.85
CA GLY A 135 4.19 -11.79 -2.44
C GLY A 135 5.19 -10.63 -2.24
N ASP A 136 5.47 -9.86 -3.29
CA ASP A 136 6.16 -8.56 -3.20
C ASP A 136 5.42 -7.61 -2.27
N TRP A 137 6.18 -6.68 -1.70
CA TRP A 137 5.63 -5.54 -0.97
C TRP A 137 5.11 -4.52 -1.96
N ARG A 138 3.85 -4.10 -1.82
CA ARG A 138 3.23 -3.12 -2.72
C ARG A 138 2.30 -2.18 -1.96
N SER A 139 2.25 -0.92 -2.36
CA SER A 139 1.19 -0.02 -1.96
C SER A 139 0.99 1.06 -3.02
N GLY A 140 -0.12 1.78 -2.93
CA GLY A 140 -0.34 2.96 -3.76
C GLY A 140 -1.38 3.84 -3.13
N SER A 141 -1.26 5.15 -3.31
CA SER A 141 -2.23 6.10 -2.83
C SER A 141 -2.17 7.40 -3.63
N PHE A 142 -3.00 8.36 -3.23
CA PHE A 142 -2.98 9.70 -3.78
C PHE A 142 -3.35 10.74 -2.74
N VAL A 143 -2.99 12.00 -3.01
CA VAL A 143 -3.50 13.18 -2.29
C VAL A 143 -4.01 14.23 -3.27
N ASP A 144 -5.14 14.83 -2.94
CA ASP A 144 -5.71 15.97 -3.69
C ASP A 144 -5.20 17.29 -3.11
N CYS A 145 -3.86 17.40 -3.00
CA CYS A 145 -3.21 18.52 -2.35
C CYS A 145 -1.90 18.89 -3.07
N PRO A 146 -1.67 20.19 -3.37
CA PRO A 146 -0.42 20.67 -3.97
C PRO A 146 0.75 20.74 -2.98
N ASP A 147 0.57 20.29 -1.73
CA ASP A 147 1.60 20.37 -0.69
C ASP A 147 2.85 19.58 -1.11
N HIS A 148 3.96 20.31 -1.26
CA HIS A 148 5.24 19.80 -1.71
C HIS A 148 5.86 18.80 -0.73
N ARG A 149 5.44 18.80 0.54
CA ARG A 149 5.98 17.90 1.56
C ARG A 149 5.66 16.44 1.25
N TYR A 150 4.51 16.14 0.64
CA TYR A 150 4.18 14.79 0.19
C TYR A 150 5.13 14.31 -0.92
N ARG A 151 5.48 15.19 -1.88
CA ARG A 151 6.50 14.88 -2.90
C ARG A 151 7.87 14.67 -2.27
N ALA A 152 8.22 15.46 -1.26
CA ALA A 152 9.49 15.29 -0.56
C ALA A 152 9.60 13.90 0.08
N ILE A 153 8.52 13.37 0.67
CA ILE A 153 8.47 11.99 1.17
C ILE A 153 8.63 10.98 0.03
N ILE A 154 7.85 11.08 -1.05
CA ILE A 154 7.95 10.14 -2.19
C ILE A 154 9.33 10.15 -2.85
N ARG A 155 10.01 11.30 -2.92
CA ARG A 155 11.40 11.37 -3.38
C ARG A 155 12.36 10.52 -2.54
N ARG A 156 12.09 10.31 -1.25
CA ARG A 156 12.89 9.39 -0.41
C ARG A 156 12.69 7.94 -0.82
N PHE A 157 11.46 7.55 -1.14
CA PHE A 157 11.17 6.23 -1.71
C PHE A 157 11.80 6.06 -3.10
N ALA A 158 11.73 7.09 -3.95
CA ALA A 158 12.32 7.06 -5.28
C ALA A 158 13.85 6.93 -5.21
N ALA A 159 14.51 7.69 -4.32
CA ALA A 159 15.95 7.61 -4.10
C ALA A 159 16.41 6.23 -3.60
N ALA A 160 15.54 5.52 -2.87
CA ALA A 160 15.79 4.15 -2.42
C ALA A 160 15.37 3.08 -3.46
N GLY A 161 14.86 3.48 -4.63
CA GLY A 161 14.46 2.56 -5.70
C GLY A 161 13.11 1.87 -5.47
N PHE A 162 12.25 2.42 -4.61
CA PHE A 162 10.97 1.79 -4.24
C PHE A 162 9.75 2.35 -4.97
N VAL A 163 9.87 3.40 -5.78
CA VAL A 163 8.73 3.94 -6.55
C VAL A 163 8.56 3.15 -7.85
N GLU A 164 7.36 2.61 -8.07
CA GLU A 164 7.00 1.88 -9.30
C GLU A 164 6.36 2.81 -10.34
N ASP A 165 5.50 3.74 -9.90
CA ASP A 165 4.83 4.75 -10.74
C ASP A 165 4.57 6.03 -9.92
N GLU A 166 4.62 7.18 -10.58
CA GLU A 166 4.36 8.49 -9.98
C GLU A 166 3.69 9.41 -11.01
N LYS A 167 2.59 10.06 -10.62
CA LYS A 167 1.87 11.02 -11.46
C LYS A 167 1.51 12.26 -10.66
N ASP A 168 2.12 13.40 -10.98
CA ASP A 168 1.81 14.70 -10.38
C ASP A 168 1.04 15.60 -11.34
N GLU A 169 -0.28 15.67 -11.16
CA GLU A 169 -1.14 16.53 -12.00
C GLU A 169 -1.00 18.02 -11.66
N PHE A 170 -0.32 18.36 -10.56
CA PHE A 170 -0.01 19.74 -10.21
C PHE A 170 1.28 20.24 -10.87
N ALA A 171 2.12 19.33 -11.37
CA ALA A 171 3.31 19.70 -12.11
C ALA A 171 2.90 20.30 -13.47
N PRO A 172 3.56 21.38 -13.94
CA PRO A 172 3.32 21.87 -15.28
C PRO A 172 3.60 20.75 -16.30
N PRO A 173 2.82 20.63 -17.39
CA PRO A 173 3.10 19.66 -18.43
C PRO A 173 4.53 19.89 -18.91
N GLU A 174 5.32 18.82 -18.95
CA GLU A 174 6.68 18.89 -19.47
C GLU A 174 6.62 19.52 -20.86
N ARG A 175 7.23 20.70 -21.01
CA ARG A 175 7.39 21.31 -22.33
C ARG A 175 8.36 20.41 -23.08
N GLY A 176 7.81 19.63 -24.01
CA GLY A 176 8.59 18.75 -24.87
C GLY A 176 9.81 19.48 -25.44
N ALA A 177 10.95 18.81 -25.32
CA ALA A 177 12.20 19.17 -26.00
C ALA A 177 12.05 19.02 -27.52
#